data_AF-A0A1V1UIX2-F1
#
_entry.id   AF-A0A1V1UIX2-F1
#
_cell.length_a   1.000
_cell.length_b   1.000
_cell.length_c   1.000
_cell.angle_alpha   90.00
_cell.angle_beta   90.00
_cell.angle_gamma   90.00
#
_symmetry.space_group_name_H-M   'P 1'
#
loop_
_entity.id
_entity.type
_entity.pdbx_description
1 polymer ?
#
loop_
_entity_poly.entity_id
_entity_poly.type
_entity_poly.pdbx_seq_one_letter_code
_entity_poly.pdbx_strand_id
1 'polypeptide(L)'
;MPASGWETRRPARRRNSRAEARRRYVLEALERPRTQAELRDALRMSNSGILHLLRRMERDGLVRPAERVAWTRIWERTLKSETGRRS
;
A
#
# COMPACT_ATOMS: atom_id res chain seq x y z
N MET A 1 -30.38 -39.74 -6.80
CA MET A 1 -28.98 -39.56 -6.37
C MET A 1 -28.46 -38.22 -6.91
N PRO A 2 -28.26 -37.18 -6.08
CA PRO A 2 -27.39 -36.09 -6.52
C PRO A 2 -26.37 -35.67 -5.45
N ALA A 3 -25.12 -35.45 -5.85
CA ALA A 3 -24.26 -34.34 -5.41
C ALA A 3 -22.79 -34.63 -5.74
N SER A 4 -22.19 -33.78 -6.58
CA SER A 4 -20.78 -33.35 -6.48
C SER A 4 -20.54 -32.20 -7.44
N GLY A 5 -21.33 -31.13 -7.26
CA GLY A 5 -21.12 -29.86 -7.93
C GLY A 5 -20.53 -28.86 -6.94
N TRP A 6 -19.36 -28.32 -7.29
CA TRP A 6 -18.90 -26.94 -7.01
C TRP A 6 -19.34 -26.29 -5.67
N GLU A 7 -18.46 -26.14 -4.68
CA GLU A 7 -18.42 -24.91 -3.85
C GLU A 7 -17.25 -24.86 -2.85
N THR A 8 -16.04 -24.62 -3.36
CA THR A 8 -14.94 -24.09 -2.53
C THR A 8 -14.47 -22.75 -3.09
N ARG A 9 -15.42 -21.83 -3.36
CA ARG A 9 -15.12 -20.47 -3.81
C ARG A 9 -15.31 -19.46 -2.68
N ARG A 10 -14.54 -19.54 -1.58
CA ARG A 10 -14.61 -18.47 -0.54
C ARG A 10 -13.37 -18.13 0.34
N PRO A 11 -12.10 -18.29 -0.10
CA PRO A 11 -10.98 -17.62 0.59
C PRO A 11 -10.52 -16.29 -0.04
N ALA A 12 -10.92 -15.94 -1.27
CA ALA A 12 -10.37 -14.78 -1.98
C ALA A 12 -10.84 -13.41 -1.43
N ARG A 13 -12.13 -13.30 -1.03
CA ARG A 13 -12.72 -12.01 -0.61
C ARG A 13 -12.10 -11.44 0.67
N ARG A 14 -11.76 -12.30 1.65
CA ARG A 14 -11.17 -11.87 2.94
C ARG A 14 -9.71 -11.39 2.82
N ARG A 15 -8.94 -11.92 1.84
CA ARG A 15 -7.54 -11.50 1.65
C ARG A 15 -7.45 -10.13 1.01
N ASN A 16 -8.35 -9.84 0.07
CA ASN A 16 -8.41 -8.53 -0.57
C ASN A 16 -8.84 -7.43 0.39
N SER A 17 -9.80 -7.66 1.30
CA SER A 17 -10.22 -6.63 2.26
C SER A 17 -9.08 -6.18 3.19
N ARG A 18 -8.22 -7.11 3.63
CA ARG A 18 -7.03 -6.77 4.43
C ARG A 18 -5.97 -6.01 3.63
N ALA A 19 -5.81 -6.32 2.35
CA ALA A 19 -4.90 -5.61 1.46
C ALA A 19 -5.39 -4.18 1.19
N GLU A 20 -6.69 -3.99 0.96
CA GLU A 20 -7.31 -2.68 0.78
C GLU A 20 -7.23 -1.82 2.05
N ALA A 21 -7.46 -2.40 3.24
CA ALA A 21 -7.31 -1.68 4.51
C ALA A 21 -5.87 -1.18 4.71
N ARG A 22 -4.87 -2.00 4.38
CA ARG A 22 -3.45 -1.61 4.42
C ARG A 22 -3.13 -0.50 3.42
N ARG A 23 -3.67 -0.57 2.20
CA ARG A 23 -3.50 0.49 1.19
C ARG A 23 -4.03 1.83 1.68
N ARG A 24 -5.24 1.84 2.25
CA ARG A 24 -5.86 3.05 2.80
C ARG A 24 -5.01 3.63 3.93
N TYR A 25 -4.59 2.79 4.88
CA TYR A 25 -3.72 3.23 5.97
C TYR A 25 -2.41 3.85 5.45
N VAL A 26 -1.75 3.22 4.48
CA VAL A 26 -0.50 3.77 3.90
C VAL A 26 -0.75 5.12 3.24
N LEU A 27 -1.85 5.29 2.51
CA LEU A 27 -2.19 6.58 1.88
C LEU A 27 -2.42 7.70 2.89
N GLU A 28 -3.09 7.39 4.00
CA GLU A 28 -3.33 8.32 5.10
C GLU A 28 -2.02 8.64 5.84
N ALA A 29 -1.22 7.62 6.17
CA ALA A 29 0.08 7.81 6.82
C ALA A 29 1.06 8.62 5.96
N LEU A 30 0.96 8.52 4.64
CA LEU A 30 1.77 9.23 3.65
C LEU A 30 1.26 10.64 3.28
N GLU A 31 0.25 11.17 3.99
CA GLU A 31 -0.03 12.61 3.98
C GLU A 31 1.18 13.45 4.41
N ARG A 32 2.09 12.84 5.18
CA ARG A 32 3.43 13.36 5.46
C ARG A 32 4.46 12.35 4.95
N PRO A 33 5.65 12.79 4.47
CA PRO A 33 6.71 11.87 4.10
C PRO A 33 7.08 10.95 5.27
N ARG A 34 7.08 9.64 5.06
CA ARG A 34 7.40 8.63 6.08
C ARG A 34 8.42 7.63 5.58
N THR A 35 9.18 7.07 6.50
CA THR A 35 10.13 6.01 6.20
C THR A 35 9.43 4.66 6.04
N GLN A 36 10.08 3.74 5.33
CA GLN A 36 9.60 2.35 5.23
C GLN A 36 9.48 1.67 6.61
N ALA A 37 10.36 1.99 7.56
CA ALA A 37 10.35 1.39 8.90
C ALA A 37 9.13 1.84 9.71
N GLU A 38 8.79 3.13 9.66
CA GLU A 38 7.58 3.64 10.33
C GLU A 38 6.31 2.95 9.80
N LEU A 39 6.18 2.81 8.47
CA LEU A 39 5.03 2.14 7.86
C LEU A 39 4.98 0.64 8.21
N ARG A 40 6.15 0.00 8.29
CA ARG A 40 6.27 -1.40 8.72
C ARG A 40 5.76 -1.58 10.14
N ASP A 41 6.24 -0.75 11.06
CA ASP A 41 5.98 -0.87 12.48
C ASP A 41 4.51 -0.56 12.78
N ALA A 42 3.96 0.46 12.12
CA ALA A 42 2.54 0.80 12.20
C ALA A 42 1.61 -0.33 11.70
N LEU A 43 1.97 -0.99 10.60
CA LEU A 43 1.19 -2.11 10.04
C LEU A 43 1.53 -3.47 10.67
N ARG A 44 2.55 -3.51 11.55
CA ARG A 44 3.18 -4.73 12.11
C ARG A 44 3.44 -5.77 11.02
N MET A 45 3.98 -5.32 9.89
CA MET A 45 4.27 -6.14 8.72
C MET A 45 5.75 -6.57 8.67
N SER A 46 6.06 -7.58 7.87
CA SER A 46 7.45 -7.91 7.55
C SER A 46 8.05 -6.86 6.60
N ASN A 47 9.38 -6.71 6.65
CA ASN A 47 10.13 -5.83 5.73
C ASN A 47 9.80 -6.10 4.25
N SER A 48 9.77 -7.38 3.86
CA SER A 48 9.42 -7.77 2.49
C SER A 48 7.96 -7.46 2.14
N GLY A 49 7.05 -7.63 3.11
CA GLY A 49 5.63 -7.37 2.92
C GLY A 49 5.33 -5.89 2.70
N ILE A 50 5.94 -4.99 3.49
CA ILE A 50 5.78 -3.55 3.31
C ILE A 50 6.43 -3.07 2.00
N LEU A 51 7.61 -3.59 1.66
CA LEU A 51 8.28 -3.22 0.41
C LEU A 51 7.46 -3.65 -0.81
N HIS A 52 6.87 -4.86 -0.79
CA HIS A 52 6.00 -5.32 -1.86
C HIS A 52 4.72 -4.47 -1.97
N LEU A 53 4.13 -4.08 -0.83
CA LEU A 53 2.98 -3.18 -0.82
C LEU A 53 3.31 -1.82 -1.44
N LEU A 54 4.42 -1.21 -1.02
CA LEU A 54 4.87 0.10 -1.52
C LEU A 54 5.17 0.06 -3.01
N ARG A 55 5.91 -0.95 -3.50
CA ARG A 55 6.15 -1.12 -4.95
C ARG A 55 4.87 -1.31 -5.75
N ARG A 56 3.88 -2.02 -5.19
CA ARG A 56 2.60 -2.19 -5.86
C ARG A 56 1.82 -0.87 -5.92
N MET A 57 1.82 -0.10 -4.84
CA MET A 57 1.18 1.22 -4.80
C MET A 57 1.90 2.23 -5.69
N GLU A 58 3.23 2.15 -5.80
CA GLU A 58 4.06 2.94 -6.72
C GLU A 58 3.71 2.63 -8.17
N ARG A 59 3.59 1.36 -8.52
CA ARG A 59 3.11 0.92 -9.84
C ARG A 59 1.68 1.42 -10.14
N ASP A 60 0.84 1.47 -9.11
CA ASP A 60 -0.53 2.01 -9.22
C ASP A 60 -0.54 3.56 -9.25
N GLY A 61 0.62 4.23 -9.15
CA GLY A 61 0.75 5.69 -9.19
C GLY A 61 0.26 6.41 -7.93
N LEU A 62 0.14 5.70 -6.81
CA LEU A 62 -0.44 6.20 -5.56
C LEU A 62 0.61 6.79 -4.61
N VAL A 63 1.83 6.28 -4.67
CA VAL A 63 2.95 6.68 -3.81
C VAL A 63 4.21 6.75 -4.65
N ARG A 64 5.19 7.54 -4.23
CA ARG A 64 6.51 7.57 -4.86
C ARG A 64 7.61 7.63 -3.81
N PRO A 65 8.81 7.11 -4.12
CA PRO A 65 9.98 7.39 -3.31
C PRO A 65 10.30 8.88 -3.43
N ALA A 66 10.28 9.59 -2.30
CA ALA A 66 10.61 11.01 -2.22
C ALA A 66 12.13 11.20 -2.19
N GLU A 67 12.81 10.46 -1.31
CA GLU A 67 14.23 10.60 -1.05
C GLU A 67 14.83 9.28 -0.56
N ARG A 68 16.15 9.12 -0.73
CA ARG A 68 16.92 8.03 -0.12
C ARG A 68 18.03 8.62 0.75
N VAL A 69 17.88 8.47 2.07
CA VAL A 69 18.89 8.84 3.06
C VAL A 69 19.69 7.60 3.45
N ALA A 70 20.96 7.55 3.06
CA ALA A 70 21.83 6.38 3.14
C ALA A 70 21.18 5.11 2.53
N TRP A 71 20.55 4.29 3.36
CA TRP A 71 19.88 3.03 2.98
C TRP A 71 18.35 3.08 3.16
N THR A 72 17.83 4.14 3.77
CA THR A 72 16.41 4.30 4.07
C THR A 72 15.73 5.09 2.97
N ARG A 73 14.68 4.50 2.37
CA ARG A 73 13.80 5.23 1.45
C ARG A 73 12.69 5.92 2.22
N ILE A 74 12.53 7.20 1.95
CA ILE A 74 11.40 8.00 2.36
C ILE A 74 10.36 7.92 1.25
N TRP A 75 9.14 7.62 1.63
CA TRP A 75 8.00 7.50 0.74
C TRP A 75 7.07 8.67 0.98
N GLU A 76 6.42 9.12 -0.08
CA GLU A 76 5.37 10.15 -0.01
C GLU A 76 4.19 9.74 -0.88
N ARG A 77 3.02 10.31 -0.56
CA ARG A 77 1.83 10.13 -1.38
C ARG A 77 2.01 10.88 -2.69
N THR A 78 1.72 10.21 -3.79
CA THR A 78 1.54 10.88 -5.08
C THR A 78 0.22 11.61 -5.00
N LEU A 79 0.24 12.83 -4.49
CA LEU A 79 -0.79 13.79 -4.85
C LEU A 79 -0.70 13.87 -6.37
N LYS A 80 -1.80 13.55 -7.08
CA LYS A 80 -1.99 14.20 -8.37
C LYS A 80 -1.82 15.67 -8.03
N SER A 81 -0.67 16.22 -8.36
CA SER A 81 -0.48 17.64 -8.38
C SER A 81 -1.62 18.08 -9.28
N GLU A 82 -2.67 18.66 -8.70
CA GLU A 82 -3.46 19.61 -9.42
C GLU A 82 -2.42 20.67 -9.79
N THR A 83 -1.82 20.48 -10.97
CA THR A 83 -0.90 21.41 -11.58
C THR A 83 -1.60 22.75 -11.52
N GLY A 84 -1.03 23.68 -10.76
CA GLY A 84 -1.34 25.10 -10.81
C GLY A 84 -2.82 25.47 -10.85
N ARG A 85 -3.41 25.74 -9.69
CA ARG A 85 -4.30 26.91 -9.55
C ARG A 85 -3.56 27.90 -8.67
N ARG A 86 -2.79 28.80 -9.31
CA ARG A 86 -3.17 30.20 -9.64
C ARG A 86 -3.01 31.06 -8.38
N SER A 87 -1.85 31.71 -8.23
CA SER A 87 -1.60 33.13 -8.61
C SER A 87 -2.48 34.09 -7.83
#